data_AF-A0A9W8M033-F1
#
_entry.id   AF-A0A9W8M033-F1
#
_cell.length_a   1.000
_cell.length_b   1.000
_cell.length_c   1.000
_cell.angle_alpha   90.00
_cell.angle_beta   90.00
_cell.angle_gamma   90.00
#
_symmetry.space_group_name_H-M   'P 1'
#
loop_
_entity.id
_entity.type
_entity.pdbx_description
1 polymer ?
#
loop_
_entity_poly.entity_id
_entity_poly.type
_entity_poly.pdbx_seq_one_letter_code
_entity_poly.pdbx_strand_id
1 'polypeptide(L)'
;MSTELPTFSSPQEEAEFWRSAVYELRTRLEEKELELVEHQLQSSELEAELEQEIRHLEKANTDLRKKNERYKLEIDDLKKKYQEAELKSGKELESIERELQYVRSQQELYQSRTRELEQDNDDLEREQRATRSTMRSMELRLSQALESNSKMLGEVEAKKLLADEVQRLKDEVKDLNLELNIVRSRGSRAVPQSGLSKSSANVTDSDNPSRTVHDIMNRVKDLESRLAGARTKVTPLIGESGQYATLRSRVTRNRTVSTPKASSLFASGTATESMMRRPTNATNSRPSTMSNDSRIPSSSLLENRRERSRMLRESFIKGVDEAPRHQAISPQR
;
A
#
# COMPACT_ATOMS: atom_id res chain seq x y z
N MET A 1 29.67 0.75 -122.67
CA MET A 1 31.02 1.14 -123.11
C MET A 1 31.21 0.62 -124.50
N SER A 2 31.65 1.45 -125.45
CA SER A 2 31.88 1.02 -126.83
C SER A 2 33.13 0.14 -126.85
N THR A 3 32.97 -1.14 -127.14
CA THR A 3 34.09 -2.06 -127.34
C THR A 3 34.65 -1.80 -128.74
N GLU A 4 35.72 -1.01 -128.82
CA GLU A 4 36.53 -0.97 -130.04
C GLU A 4 37.03 -2.40 -130.32
N LEU A 5 36.66 -2.93 -131.48
CA LEU A 5 37.06 -4.28 -131.88
C LEU A 5 38.55 -4.22 -132.26
N PRO A 6 39.42 -5.02 -131.61
CA PRO A 6 40.84 -5.00 -131.93
C PRO A 6 41.04 -5.40 -133.40
N THR A 7 41.89 -4.66 -134.10
CA THR A 7 42.18 -4.90 -135.52
C THR A 7 43.53 -5.60 -135.62
N PHE A 8 43.55 -6.77 -136.27
CA PHE A 8 44.70 -7.67 -136.29
C PHE A 8 45.43 -7.65 -137.63
N SER A 9 46.76 -7.73 -137.60
CA SER A 9 47.62 -7.76 -138.78
C SER A 9 47.74 -9.15 -139.41
N SER A 10 47.35 -10.19 -138.65
CA SER A 10 47.49 -11.60 -138.99
C SER A 10 46.43 -12.43 -138.26
N PRO A 11 45.85 -13.48 -138.87
CA PRO A 11 44.98 -14.45 -138.15
C PRO A 11 45.68 -15.12 -136.95
N GLN A 12 47.01 -15.17 -136.98
CA GLN A 12 47.82 -15.70 -135.87
C GLN A 12 47.79 -14.76 -134.65
N GLU A 13 47.91 -13.45 -134.90
CA GLU A 13 47.90 -12.38 -133.88
C GLU A 13 46.50 -12.25 -133.25
N GLU A 14 45.45 -12.35 -134.06
CA GLU A 14 44.06 -12.47 -133.59
C GLU A 14 43.88 -13.67 -132.64
N ALA A 15 44.35 -14.84 -133.07
CA ALA A 15 44.27 -16.05 -132.26
C ALA A 15 45.10 -15.95 -130.96
N GLU A 16 46.18 -15.18 -130.92
CA GLU A 16 47.00 -14.96 -129.71
C GLU A 16 46.35 -13.95 -128.75
N PHE A 17 45.80 -12.85 -129.27
CA PHE A 17 45.02 -11.89 -128.48
C PHE A 17 43.83 -12.56 -127.79
N TRP A 18 42.99 -13.30 -128.55
CA TRP A 18 41.84 -13.98 -127.97
C TRP A 18 42.25 -15.10 -126.99
N ARG A 19 43.39 -15.76 -127.20
CA ARG A 19 43.95 -16.71 -126.22
C ARG A 19 44.36 -16.01 -124.92
N SER A 20 45.01 -14.85 -124.99
CA SER A 20 45.38 -14.05 -123.80
C SER A 20 44.13 -13.56 -123.06
N ALA A 21 43.15 -13.00 -123.79
CA ALA A 21 41.91 -12.50 -123.21
C ALA A 21 41.10 -13.62 -122.52
N VAL A 22 41.04 -14.83 -123.09
CA VAL A 22 40.41 -15.99 -122.45
C VAL A 22 41.18 -16.44 -121.20
N TYR A 23 42.51 -16.36 -121.21
CA TYR A 23 43.34 -16.68 -120.03
C TYR A 23 43.19 -15.64 -118.90
N GLU A 24 43.15 -14.34 -119.23
CA GLU A 24 42.87 -13.25 -118.28
C GLU A 24 41.45 -13.33 -117.71
N LEU A 25 40.44 -13.61 -118.53
CA LEU A 25 39.07 -13.81 -118.05
C LEU A 25 38.95 -15.03 -117.15
N ARG A 26 39.69 -16.11 -117.46
CA ARG A 26 39.73 -17.32 -116.63
C ARG A 26 40.42 -17.09 -115.30
N THR A 27 41.61 -16.47 -115.29
CA THR A 27 42.31 -16.15 -114.04
C THR A 27 41.50 -15.20 -113.16
N ARG A 28 40.87 -14.18 -113.74
CA ARG A 28 39.94 -13.30 -113.02
C ARG A 28 38.67 -13.99 -112.52
N LEU A 29 38.19 -15.03 -113.20
CA LEU A 29 37.09 -15.88 -112.73
C LEU A 29 37.56 -16.69 -111.51
N GLU A 30 38.70 -17.36 -111.62
CA GLU A 30 39.31 -18.16 -110.53
C GLU A 30 39.60 -17.28 -109.29
N GLU A 31 40.10 -16.04 -109.46
CA GLU A 31 40.25 -15.04 -108.39
C GLU A 31 38.91 -14.69 -107.72
N LYS A 32 37.86 -14.46 -108.51
CA LYS A 32 36.53 -14.08 -107.98
C LYS A 32 35.79 -15.26 -107.34
N GLU A 33 36.04 -16.48 -107.78
CA GLU A 33 35.58 -17.70 -107.11
C GLU A 33 36.25 -17.85 -105.75
N LEU A 34 37.57 -17.60 -105.65
CA LEU A 34 38.30 -17.61 -104.37
C LEU A 34 37.80 -16.52 -103.40
N GLU A 35 37.65 -15.28 -103.85
CA GLU A 35 37.13 -14.16 -103.04
C GLU A 35 35.70 -14.42 -102.54
N LEU A 36 34.86 -15.05 -103.36
CA LEU A 36 33.50 -15.44 -102.97
C LEU A 36 33.50 -16.56 -101.91
N VAL A 37 34.40 -17.54 -102.01
CA VAL A 37 34.57 -18.59 -100.99
C VAL A 37 35.10 -18.00 -99.68
N GLU A 38 36.06 -17.06 -99.74
CA GLU A 38 36.57 -16.36 -98.55
C GLU A 38 35.46 -15.56 -97.86
N HIS A 39 34.66 -14.79 -98.60
CA HIS A 39 33.53 -14.07 -98.02
C HIS A 39 32.44 -14.98 -97.43
N GLN A 40 32.18 -16.15 -98.05
CA GLN A 40 31.27 -17.15 -97.48
C GLN A 40 31.79 -17.71 -96.16
N LEU A 41 33.09 -18.00 -96.07
CA LEU A 41 33.72 -18.45 -94.83
C LEU A 41 33.66 -17.38 -93.74
N GLN A 42 34.04 -16.14 -94.06
CA GLN A 42 33.98 -15.00 -93.13
C GLN A 42 32.55 -14.74 -92.61
N SER A 43 31.52 -14.83 -93.47
CA SER A 43 30.12 -14.73 -93.04
C SER A 43 29.76 -15.85 -92.07
N SER A 44 30.12 -17.10 -92.40
CA SER A 44 29.84 -18.26 -91.55
C SER A 44 30.55 -18.20 -90.18
N GLU A 45 31.77 -17.67 -90.13
CA GLU A 45 32.52 -17.47 -88.88
C GLU A 45 31.87 -16.39 -88.01
N LEU A 46 31.53 -15.24 -88.61
CA LEU A 46 30.85 -14.13 -87.91
C LEU A 46 29.44 -14.53 -87.43
N GLU A 47 28.69 -15.30 -88.21
CA GLU A 47 27.40 -15.86 -87.80
C GLU A 47 27.56 -16.78 -86.58
N ALA A 48 28.58 -17.66 -86.58
CA ALA A 48 28.85 -18.54 -85.45
C ALA A 48 29.26 -17.79 -84.16
N GLU A 49 30.04 -16.70 -84.28
CA GLU A 49 30.38 -15.80 -83.17
C GLU A 49 29.13 -15.10 -82.61
N LEU A 50 28.28 -14.54 -83.48
CA LEU A 50 27.04 -13.88 -83.07
C LEU A 50 26.09 -14.85 -82.37
N GLU A 51 25.92 -16.07 -82.90
CA GLU A 51 25.15 -17.11 -82.21
C GLU A 51 25.74 -17.47 -80.84
N GLN A 52 27.07 -17.51 -80.71
CA GLN A 52 27.72 -17.80 -79.44
C GLN A 52 27.44 -16.70 -78.40
N GLU A 53 27.49 -15.43 -78.79
CA GLU A 53 27.16 -14.33 -77.88
C GLU A 53 25.65 -14.31 -77.55
N ILE A 54 24.76 -14.60 -78.51
CA ILE A 54 23.32 -14.77 -78.24
C ILE A 54 23.11 -15.88 -77.19
N ARG A 55 23.70 -17.06 -77.38
CA ARG A 55 23.61 -18.18 -76.41
C ARG A 55 24.15 -17.80 -75.03
N HIS A 56 25.23 -17.01 -74.98
CA HIS A 56 25.81 -16.51 -73.73
C HIS A 56 24.88 -15.51 -73.02
N LEU A 57 24.35 -14.52 -73.74
CA LEU A 57 23.42 -13.52 -73.22
C LEU A 57 22.09 -14.13 -72.78
N GLU A 58 21.54 -15.07 -73.54
CA GLU A 58 20.34 -15.81 -73.16
C GLU A 58 20.56 -16.57 -71.85
N LYS A 59 21.67 -17.33 -71.74
CA LYS A 59 22.03 -18.03 -70.52
C LYS A 59 22.14 -17.07 -69.33
N ALA A 60 22.87 -15.96 -69.48
CA ALA A 60 22.99 -14.92 -68.46
C ALA A 60 21.63 -14.32 -68.05
N ASN A 61 20.74 -14.09 -69.02
CA ASN A 61 19.38 -13.60 -68.78
C ASN A 61 18.54 -14.62 -68.00
N THR A 62 18.59 -15.91 -68.35
CA THR A 62 17.87 -16.96 -67.59
C THR A 62 18.40 -17.09 -66.16
N ASP A 63 19.70 -16.97 -65.93
CA ASP A 63 20.29 -17.05 -64.60
C ASP A 63 20.00 -15.80 -63.75
N LEU A 64 19.96 -14.62 -64.36
CA LEU A 64 19.47 -13.40 -63.70
C LEU A 64 17.98 -13.50 -63.34
N ARG A 65 17.14 -14.06 -64.21
CA ARG A 65 15.72 -14.33 -63.90
C ARG A 65 15.58 -15.30 -62.72
N LYS A 66 16.30 -16.42 -62.72
CA LYS A 66 16.31 -17.39 -61.59
C LYS A 66 16.75 -16.73 -60.28
N LYS A 67 17.77 -15.86 -60.31
CA LYS A 67 18.20 -15.09 -59.12
C LYS A 67 17.11 -14.12 -58.64
N ASN A 68 16.46 -13.40 -59.56
CA ASN A 68 15.38 -12.47 -59.24
C ASN A 68 14.19 -13.20 -58.56
N GLU A 69 13.74 -14.33 -59.12
CA GLU A 69 12.69 -15.14 -58.48
C GLU A 69 13.09 -15.67 -57.09
N ARG A 70 14.35 -16.10 -56.91
CA ARG A 70 14.86 -16.49 -55.58
C ARG A 70 14.80 -15.31 -54.58
N TYR A 71 15.24 -14.12 -54.98
CA TYR A 71 15.19 -12.94 -54.11
C TYR A 71 13.76 -12.49 -53.80
N LYS A 72 12.80 -12.63 -54.73
CA LYS A 72 11.38 -12.39 -54.43
C LYS A 72 10.86 -13.33 -53.34
N LEU A 73 11.12 -14.64 -53.49
CA LEU A 73 10.72 -15.64 -52.49
C LEU A 73 11.37 -15.40 -51.12
N GLU A 74 12.66 -15.05 -51.09
CA GLU A 74 13.37 -14.69 -49.85
C GLU A 74 12.78 -13.43 -49.20
N ILE A 75 12.47 -12.39 -50.00
CA ILE A 75 11.81 -11.17 -49.52
C ILE A 75 10.44 -11.47 -48.92
N ASP A 76 9.64 -12.34 -49.54
CA ASP A 76 8.29 -12.66 -49.06
C ASP A 76 8.31 -13.57 -47.81
N ASP A 77 9.26 -14.50 -47.72
CA ASP A 77 9.52 -15.27 -46.48
C ASP A 77 9.99 -14.36 -45.34
N LEU A 78 10.89 -13.41 -45.60
CA LEU A 78 11.33 -12.41 -44.62
C LEU A 78 10.19 -11.48 -44.16
N LYS A 79 9.31 -11.03 -45.08
CA LYS A 79 8.09 -10.27 -44.73
C LYS A 79 7.17 -11.09 -43.82
N LYS A 80 6.93 -12.36 -44.16
CA LYS A 80 6.09 -13.26 -43.36
C LYS A 80 6.67 -13.47 -41.96
N LYS A 81 7.96 -13.77 -41.86
CA LYS A 81 8.68 -13.90 -40.58
C LYS A 81 8.64 -12.62 -39.75
N TYR A 82 8.77 -11.45 -40.39
CA TYR A 82 8.63 -10.16 -39.72
C TYR A 82 7.21 -9.95 -39.17
N GLN A 83 6.17 -10.18 -39.98
CA GLN A 83 4.77 -10.06 -39.55
C GLN A 83 4.42 -11.03 -38.42
N GLU A 84 4.91 -12.28 -38.48
CA GLU A 84 4.74 -13.25 -37.40
C GLU A 84 5.45 -12.82 -36.11
N ALA A 85 6.65 -12.23 -36.20
CA ALA A 85 7.38 -11.73 -35.04
C ALA A 85 6.72 -10.48 -34.43
N GLU A 86 6.24 -9.55 -35.26
CA GLU A 86 5.49 -8.36 -34.85
C GLU A 86 4.18 -8.75 -34.13
N LEU A 87 3.45 -9.73 -34.67
CA LEU A 87 2.21 -10.24 -34.06
C LEU A 87 2.46 -11.05 -32.77
N LYS A 88 3.59 -11.76 -32.66
CA LYS A 88 4.01 -12.41 -31.39
C LYS A 88 4.36 -11.38 -30.33
N SER A 89 5.21 -10.40 -30.69
CA SER A 89 5.63 -9.32 -29.79
C SER A 89 4.43 -8.48 -29.31
N GLY A 90 3.46 -8.19 -30.18
CA GLY A 90 2.22 -7.52 -29.79
C GLY A 90 1.43 -8.30 -28.74
N LYS A 91 1.25 -9.61 -28.91
CA LYS A 91 0.56 -10.48 -27.93
C LYS A 91 1.30 -10.60 -26.60
N GLU A 92 2.63 -10.66 -26.64
CA GLU A 92 3.48 -10.68 -25.44
C GLU A 92 3.35 -9.36 -24.67
N LEU A 93 3.38 -8.23 -25.39
CA LEU A 93 3.17 -6.90 -24.82
C LEU A 93 1.76 -6.76 -24.21
N GLU A 94 0.70 -7.19 -24.91
CA GLU A 94 -0.66 -7.26 -24.37
C GLU A 94 -0.81 -8.16 -23.13
N SER A 95 0.02 -9.22 -22.99
CA SER A 95 0.04 -10.04 -21.77
C SER A 95 0.67 -9.28 -20.61
N ILE A 96 1.87 -8.73 -20.83
CA ILE A 96 2.63 -7.97 -19.83
C ILE A 96 1.85 -6.73 -19.38
N GLU A 97 1.15 -6.03 -20.28
CA GLU A 97 0.30 -4.89 -19.93
C GLU A 97 -0.88 -5.30 -19.03
N ARG A 98 -1.52 -6.45 -19.29
CA ARG A 98 -2.60 -6.98 -18.44
C ARG A 98 -2.08 -7.40 -17.06
N GLU A 99 -0.93 -8.06 -17.01
CA GLU A 99 -0.27 -8.44 -15.75
C GLU A 99 0.13 -7.19 -14.94
N LEU A 100 0.67 -6.16 -15.59
CA LEU A 100 1.02 -4.88 -14.97
C LEU A 100 -0.22 -4.15 -14.42
N GLN A 101 -1.32 -4.12 -15.17
CA GLN A 101 -2.59 -3.56 -14.70
C GLN A 101 -3.16 -4.35 -13.51
N TYR A 102 -3.08 -5.68 -13.56
CA TYR A 102 -3.50 -6.54 -12.45
C TYR A 102 -2.68 -6.25 -11.18
N VAL A 103 -1.34 -6.25 -11.26
CA VAL A 103 -0.47 -5.97 -10.11
C VAL A 103 -0.73 -4.57 -9.53
N ARG A 104 -0.94 -3.55 -10.38
CA ARG A 104 -1.34 -2.20 -9.92
C ARG A 104 -2.67 -2.22 -9.17
N SER A 105 -3.69 -2.91 -9.69
CA SER A 105 -4.99 -3.03 -9.01
C SER A 105 -4.89 -3.75 -7.65
N GLN A 106 -4.02 -4.76 -7.54
CA GLN A 106 -3.76 -5.44 -6.27
C GLN A 106 -3.01 -4.53 -5.28
N GLN A 107 -2.04 -3.75 -5.76
CA GLN A 107 -1.34 -2.77 -4.93
C GLN A 107 -2.29 -1.71 -4.36
N GLU A 108 -3.20 -1.17 -5.18
CA GLU A 108 -4.24 -0.22 -4.75
C GLU A 108 -5.19 -0.85 -3.73
N LEU A 109 -5.64 -2.09 -3.96
CA LEU A 109 -6.48 -2.86 -3.04
C LEU A 109 -5.80 -3.07 -1.68
N TYR A 110 -4.52 -3.50 -1.65
CA TYR A 110 -3.78 -3.68 -0.42
C TYR A 110 -3.52 -2.36 0.32
N GLN A 111 -3.29 -1.26 -0.40
CA GLN A 111 -3.17 0.07 0.22
C GLN A 111 -4.50 0.55 0.84
N SER A 112 -5.63 0.34 0.18
CA SER A 112 -6.96 0.61 0.77
C SER A 112 -7.15 -0.24 2.02
N ARG A 113 -6.88 -1.54 1.91
CA ARG A 113 -7.05 -2.48 3.03
C ARG A 113 -6.16 -2.19 4.22
N THR A 114 -4.94 -1.69 4.00
CA THR A 114 -4.05 -1.26 5.08
C THR A 114 -4.67 -0.07 5.83
N ARG A 115 -5.16 0.94 5.12
CA ARG A 115 -5.82 2.11 5.72
C ARG A 115 -7.11 1.76 6.47
N GLU A 116 -7.90 0.83 5.93
CA GLU A 116 -9.07 0.27 6.63
C GLU A 116 -8.66 -0.37 7.97
N LEU A 117 -7.63 -1.22 7.96
CA LEU A 117 -7.13 -1.89 9.18
C LEU A 117 -6.47 -0.93 10.17
N GLU A 118 -5.82 0.13 9.70
CA GLU A 118 -5.30 1.21 10.54
C GLU A 118 -6.45 1.97 11.24
N GLN A 119 -7.51 2.31 10.50
CA GLN A 119 -8.70 2.97 11.05
C GLN A 119 -9.44 2.06 12.06
N ASP A 120 -9.67 0.79 11.72
CA ASP A 120 -10.30 -0.18 12.62
C ASP A 120 -9.50 -0.33 13.93
N ASN A 121 -8.17 -0.27 13.86
CA ASN A 121 -7.29 -0.33 15.03
C ASN A 121 -7.41 0.93 15.91
N ASP A 122 -7.37 2.13 15.31
CA ASP A 122 -7.58 3.40 16.02
C ASP A 122 -8.93 3.43 16.76
N ASP A 123 -10.01 2.95 16.12
CA ASP A 123 -11.34 2.86 16.72
C ASP A 123 -11.38 1.82 17.86
N LEU A 124 -10.74 0.65 17.70
CA LEU A 124 -10.59 -0.36 18.77
C LEU A 124 -9.80 0.16 19.96
N GLU A 125 -8.68 0.86 19.75
CA GLU A 125 -7.93 1.48 20.84
C GLU A 125 -8.77 2.56 21.55
N ARG A 126 -9.57 3.33 20.81
CA ARG A 126 -10.48 4.33 21.36
C ARG A 126 -11.57 3.70 22.24
N GLU A 127 -12.18 2.61 21.79
CA GLU A 127 -13.14 1.83 22.59
C GLU A 127 -12.46 1.22 23.83
N GLN A 128 -11.23 0.70 23.70
CA GLN A 128 -10.46 0.18 24.83
C GLN A 128 -10.16 1.27 25.87
N ARG A 129 -9.78 2.48 25.44
CA ARG A 129 -9.56 3.64 26.32
C ARG A 129 -10.85 4.04 27.04
N ALA A 130 -11.98 4.10 26.33
CA ALA A 130 -13.28 4.40 26.91
C ALA A 130 -13.69 3.34 27.96
N THR A 131 -13.59 2.06 27.62
CA THR A 131 -13.92 0.92 28.49
C THR A 131 -13.04 0.86 29.73
N ARG A 132 -11.73 1.11 29.61
CA ARG A 132 -10.83 1.24 30.76
C ARG A 132 -11.20 2.44 31.65
N SER A 133 -11.68 3.54 31.07
CA SER A 133 -12.13 4.70 31.84
C SER A 133 -13.44 4.45 32.59
N THR A 134 -14.40 3.74 31.99
CA THR A 134 -15.66 3.38 32.67
C THR A 134 -15.43 2.35 33.76
N MET A 135 -14.57 1.36 33.52
CA MET A 135 -14.13 0.37 34.51
C MET A 135 -13.52 1.04 35.75
N ARG A 136 -12.52 1.94 35.58
CA ARG A 136 -11.95 2.71 36.71
C ARG A 136 -12.97 3.59 37.44
N SER A 137 -13.94 4.14 36.72
CA SER A 137 -15.04 4.91 37.32
C SER A 137 -15.93 4.03 38.20
N MET A 138 -16.18 2.78 37.81
CA MET A 138 -16.90 1.78 38.61
C MET A 138 -16.08 1.33 39.82
N GLU A 139 -14.79 1.04 39.64
CA GLU A 139 -13.86 0.70 40.73
C GLU A 139 -13.85 1.78 41.82
N LEU A 140 -13.67 3.05 41.43
CA LEU A 140 -13.67 4.19 42.36
C LEU A 140 -14.99 4.33 43.13
N ARG A 141 -16.14 4.17 42.46
CA ARG A 141 -17.46 4.17 43.12
C ARG A 141 -17.61 3.03 44.11
N LEU A 142 -17.06 1.86 43.79
CA LEU A 142 -17.09 0.68 44.66
C LEU A 142 -16.19 0.91 45.88
N SER A 143 -14.98 1.46 45.71
CA SER A 143 -14.11 1.87 46.82
C SER A 143 -14.78 2.89 47.75
N GLN A 144 -15.43 3.92 47.20
CA GLN A 144 -16.19 4.91 47.98
C GLN A 144 -17.36 4.28 48.76
N ALA A 145 -18.08 3.33 48.14
CA ALA A 145 -19.14 2.60 48.82
C ALA A 145 -18.61 1.69 49.94
N LEU A 146 -17.45 1.06 49.76
CA LEU A 146 -16.78 0.26 50.80
C LEU A 146 -16.29 1.13 51.96
N GLU A 147 -15.68 2.28 51.69
CA GLU A 147 -15.26 3.26 52.72
C GLU A 147 -16.46 3.75 53.53
N SER A 148 -17.54 4.15 52.86
CA SER A 148 -18.78 4.56 53.52
C SER A 148 -19.39 3.44 54.35
N ASN A 149 -19.34 2.18 53.88
CA ASN A 149 -19.85 1.03 54.63
C ASN A 149 -18.97 0.74 55.87
N SER A 150 -17.64 0.79 55.73
CA SER A 150 -16.69 0.66 56.85
C SER A 150 -16.93 1.72 57.92
N LYS A 151 -17.17 2.98 57.53
CA LYS A 151 -17.55 4.05 58.46
C LYS A 151 -18.86 3.74 59.19
N MET A 152 -19.90 3.34 58.45
CA MET A 152 -21.19 2.98 59.03
C MET A 152 -21.12 1.78 60.00
N LEU A 153 -20.29 0.77 59.70
CA LEU A 153 -20.03 -0.35 60.61
C LEU A 153 -19.38 0.13 61.91
N GLY A 154 -18.35 0.97 61.83
CA GLY A 154 -17.72 1.57 63.02
C GLY A 154 -18.69 2.43 63.85
N GLU A 155 -19.60 3.17 63.21
CA GLU A 155 -20.67 3.90 63.92
C GLU A 155 -21.66 2.97 64.62
N VAL A 156 -21.98 1.81 64.03
CA VAL A 156 -22.86 0.79 64.65
C VAL A 156 -22.16 0.11 65.82
N GLU A 157 -20.87 -0.22 65.70
CA GLU A 157 -20.06 -0.76 66.79
C GLU A 157 -19.95 0.21 67.97
N ALA A 158 -19.67 1.49 67.70
CA ALA A 158 -19.65 2.53 68.73
C ALA A 158 -21.02 2.70 69.43
N LYS A 159 -22.13 2.64 68.68
CA LYS A 159 -23.49 2.64 69.24
C LYS A 159 -23.76 1.42 70.11
N LYS A 160 -23.27 0.24 69.73
CA LYS A 160 -23.38 -0.98 70.54
C LYS A 160 -22.61 -0.85 71.86
N LEU A 161 -21.35 -0.44 71.82
CA LEU A 161 -20.53 -0.22 73.03
C LEU A 161 -21.18 0.80 73.99
N LEU A 162 -21.77 1.87 73.44
CA LEU A 162 -22.51 2.85 74.24
C LEU A 162 -23.79 2.26 74.84
N ALA A 163 -24.51 1.41 74.12
CA ALA A 163 -25.70 0.73 74.63
C ALA A 163 -25.34 -0.27 75.76
N ASP A 164 -24.24 -1.00 75.61
CA ASP A 164 -23.73 -1.93 76.62
C ASP A 164 -23.32 -1.19 77.92
N GLU A 165 -22.60 -0.07 77.81
CA GLU A 165 -22.24 0.75 78.99
C GLU A 165 -23.47 1.45 79.62
N VAL A 166 -24.43 1.93 78.81
CA VAL A 166 -25.72 2.46 79.32
C VAL A 166 -26.50 1.37 80.06
N GLN A 167 -26.44 0.12 79.60
CA GLN A 167 -27.08 -1.01 80.28
C GLN A 167 -26.37 -1.34 81.60
N ARG A 168 -25.04 -1.39 81.59
CA ARG A 168 -24.23 -1.58 82.80
C ARG A 168 -24.49 -0.49 83.85
N LEU A 169 -24.52 0.79 83.45
CA LEU A 169 -24.85 1.90 84.35
C LEU A 169 -26.29 1.84 84.88
N LYS A 170 -27.26 1.34 84.09
CA LYS A 170 -28.63 1.09 84.58
C LYS A 170 -28.64 -0.01 85.64
N ASP A 171 -27.84 -1.05 85.47
CA ASP A 171 -27.77 -2.17 86.42
C ASP A 171 -27.04 -1.75 87.71
N GLU A 172 -25.94 -0.99 87.63
CA GLU A 172 -25.31 -0.33 88.79
C GLU A 172 -26.30 0.62 89.53
N VAL A 173 -27.15 1.36 88.80
CA VAL A 173 -28.20 2.20 89.41
C VAL A 173 -29.30 1.36 90.06
N LYS A 174 -29.67 0.19 89.51
CA LYS A 174 -30.61 -0.73 90.17
C LYS A 174 -30.01 -1.29 91.46
N ASP A 175 -28.76 -1.72 91.42
CA ASP A 175 -28.05 -2.29 92.58
C ASP A 175 -27.94 -1.26 93.71
N LEU A 176 -27.54 -0.02 93.40
CA LEU A 176 -27.53 1.09 94.38
C LEU A 176 -28.93 1.42 94.94
N ASN A 177 -30.00 1.29 94.13
CA ASN A 177 -31.37 1.43 94.63
C ASN A 177 -31.80 0.26 95.53
N LEU A 178 -31.35 -0.97 95.24
CA LEU A 178 -31.57 -2.13 96.10
C LEU A 178 -30.82 -1.96 97.43
N GLU A 179 -29.56 -1.53 97.40
CA GLU A 179 -28.78 -1.18 98.60
C GLU A 179 -29.48 -0.10 99.43
N LEU A 180 -29.95 0.99 98.80
CA LEU A 180 -30.65 2.08 99.49
C LEU A 180 -31.99 1.63 100.10
N ASN A 181 -32.72 0.72 99.44
CA ASN A 181 -33.92 0.10 99.99
C ASN A 181 -33.60 -0.86 101.16
N ILE A 182 -32.49 -1.60 101.10
CA ILE A 182 -31.99 -2.43 102.20
C ILE A 182 -31.57 -1.54 103.39
N VAL A 183 -30.90 -0.41 103.15
CA VAL A 183 -30.55 0.56 104.20
C VAL A 183 -31.81 1.18 104.82
N ARG A 184 -32.82 1.57 104.02
CA ARG A 184 -34.11 2.06 104.54
C ARG A 184 -34.86 1.03 105.38
N SER A 185 -34.92 -0.23 104.94
CA SER A 185 -35.59 -1.31 105.68
C SER A 185 -34.83 -1.74 106.95
N ARG A 186 -33.51 -1.54 107.00
CA ARG A 186 -32.70 -1.68 108.23
C ARG A 186 -32.85 -0.49 109.18
N GLY A 187 -33.04 0.72 108.65
CA GLY A 187 -33.27 1.94 109.43
C GLY A 187 -34.63 1.99 110.14
N SER A 188 -35.59 1.12 109.81
CA SER A 188 -36.95 1.13 110.39
C SER A 188 -37.21 0.04 111.44
N ARG A 189 -36.19 -0.66 111.96
CA ARG A 189 -36.41 -1.75 112.93
C ARG A 189 -35.29 -1.94 113.96
N ALA A 190 -35.46 -1.30 115.12
CA ALA A 190 -34.74 -1.60 116.35
C ALA A 190 -35.71 -2.02 117.48
N VAL A 191 -35.28 -2.68 118.56
CA VAL A 191 -35.19 -4.17 118.72
C VAL A 191 -35.90 -4.54 120.06
N PRO A 192 -36.01 -5.83 120.49
CA PRO A 192 -35.06 -6.29 121.52
C PRO A 192 -34.57 -7.77 121.43
N GLN A 193 -33.57 -8.06 122.27
CA GLN A 193 -32.50 -9.07 122.25
C GLN A 193 -32.83 -10.58 122.49
N SER A 194 -31.93 -11.47 122.01
CA SER A 194 -31.04 -12.40 122.81
C SER A 194 -30.62 -13.63 121.97
N GLY A 195 -29.37 -14.15 121.94
CA GLY A 195 -28.09 -13.77 122.57
C GLY A 195 -26.91 -14.71 122.16
N LEU A 196 -25.70 -14.48 122.71
CA LEU A 196 -24.44 -15.31 122.64
C LEU A 196 -23.78 -15.45 121.22
N SER A 197 -22.47 -15.27 120.96
CA SER A 197 -21.24 -15.25 121.79
C SER A 197 -20.05 -14.43 121.22
N LYS A 198 -19.22 -13.84 122.12
CA LYS A 198 -17.76 -13.54 122.06
C LYS A 198 -17.11 -12.57 121.03
N SER A 199 -16.55 -11.47 121.59
CA SER A 199 -15.24 -10.78 121.30
C SER A 199 -14.95 -10.17 119.91
N SER A 200 -14.32 -8.99 119.77
CA SER A 200 -13.90 -7.94 120.72
C SER A 200 -13.48 -6.66 119.95
N ALA A 201 -13.81 -5.46 120.49
CA ALA A 201 -13.34 -4.12 120.10
C ALA A 201 -13.60 -3.65 118.62
N ASN A 202 -13.83 -2.38 118.32
CA ASN A 202 -13.87 -1.16 119.15
C ASN A 202 -14.97 -0.21 118.61
N VAL A 203 -15.65 0.54 119.48
CA VAL A 203 -16.67 1.53 119.09
C VAL A 203 -16.12 2.94 119.25
N THR A 204 -16.31 3.78 118.24
CA THR A 204 -16.65 5.23 118.35
C THR A 204 -17.16 5.65 116.96
N ASP A 205 -18.43 6.03 116.81
CA ASP A 205 -18.97 7.39 117.06
C ASP A 205 -18.60 8.35 115.90
N SER A 206 -19.50 9.07 115.22
CA SER A 206 -20.84 9.53 115.59
C SER A 206 -21.74 9.74 114.36
N ASP A 207 -23.04 9.44 114.45
CA ASP A 207 -24.02 9.68 113.38
C ASP A 207 -24.30 11.18 113.21
N ASN A 208 -23.67 11.82 112.22
CA ASN A 208 -23.99 13.20 111.82
C ASN A 208 -24.52 13.24 110.38
N PRO A 209 -25.82 13.50 110.15
CA PRO A 209 -26.44 13.47 108.81
C PRO A 209 -25.87 14.54 107.87
N SER A 210 -25.18 15.55 108.38
CA SER A 210 -24.52 16.57 107.55
C SER A 210 -23.33 16.02 106.78
N ARG A 211 -22.61 15.02 107.31
CA ARG A 211 -21.45 14.40 106.64
C ARG A 211 -21.89 13.49 105.49
N THR A 212 -22.89 12.65 105.69
CA THR A 212 -23.40 11.75 104.65
C THR A 212 -24.01 12.52 103.47
N VAL A 213 -24.72 13.63 103.74
CA VAL A 213 -25.20 14.54 102.68
C VAL A 213 -24.03 15.21 101.93
N HIS A 214 -22.95 15.57 102.62
CA HIS A 214 -21.76 16.16 102.00
C HIS A 214 -21.03 15.15 101.09
N ASP A 215 -20.87 13.90 101.53
CA ASP A 215 -20.25 12.84 100.72
C ASP A 215 -21.11 12.46 99.50
N ILE A 216 -22.43 12.46 99.63
CA ILE A 216 -23.35 12.29 98.49
C ILE A 216 -23.20 13.47 97.50
N MET A 217 -23.17 14.71 97.99
CA MET A 217 -22.97 15.89 97.12
C MET A 217 -21.61 15.85 96.41
N ASN A 218 -20.55 15.39 97.08
CA ASN A 218 -19.21 15.27 96.49
C ASN A 218 -19.15 14.15 95.43
N ARG A 219 -19.83 13.01 95.66
CA ARG A 219 -20.00 11.96 94.64
C ARG A 219 -20.86 12.42 93.45
N VAL A 220 -21.91 13.21 93.68
CA VAL A 220 -22.70 13.82 92.59
C VAL A 220 -21.84 14.78 91.77
N LYS A 221 -21.00 15.61 92.39
CA LYS A 221 -20.03 16.46 91.68
C LYS A 221 -18.99 15.66 90.88
N ASP A 222 -18.49 14.54 91.40
CA ASP A 222 -17.60 13.66 90.63
C ASP A 222 -18.32 13.09 89.39
N LEU A 223 -19.55 12.58 89.56
CA LEU A 223 -20.38 12.08 88.46
C LEU A 223 -20.72 13.16 87.44
N GLU A 224 -21.03 14.39 87.87
CA GLU A 224 -21.23 15.53 86.96
C GLU A 224 -19.95 15.91 86.20
N SER A 225 -18.78 15.87 86.85
CA SER A 225 -17.49 16.11 86.19
C SER A 225 -17.17 15.05 85.14
N ARG A 226 -17.48 13.78 85.43
CA ARG A 226 -17.27 12.65 84.52
C ARG A 226 -18.29 12.67 83.37
N LEU A 227 -19.53 13.07 83.62
CA LEU A 227 -20.55 13.31 82.59
C LEU A 227 -20.18 14.50 81.69
N ALA A 228 -19.63 15.57 82.25
CA ALA A 228 -19.08 16.70 81.48
C ALA A 228 -17.88 16.26 80.62
N GLY A 229 -16.97 15.45 81.18
CA GLY A 229 -15.85 14.83 80.46
C GLY A 229 -16.29 13.94 79.30
N ALA A 230 -17.38 13.17 79.47
CA ALA A 230 -18.00 12.41 78.40
C ALA A 230 -18.60 13.32 77.31
N ARG A 231 -19.31 14.39 77.70
CA ARG A 231 -19.87 15.39 76.76
C ARG A 231 -18.80 16.08 75.92
N THR A 232 -17.66 16.44 76.51
CA THR A 232 -16.53 17.02 75.74
C THR A 232 -15.92 16.06 74.72
N LYS A 233 -15.98 14.74 74.94
CA LYS A 233 -15.56 13.73 73.94
C LYS A 233 -16.58 13.52 72.82
N VAL A 234 -17.86 13.85 73.07
CA VAL A 234 -18.96 13.73 72.09
C VAL A 234 -19.15 15.01 71.25
N THR A 235 -18.81 16.18 71.79
CA THR A 235 -19.01 17.47 71.11
C THR A 235 -18.37 17.57 69.71
N PRO A 236 -17.13 17.08 69.47
CA PRO A 236 -16.53 17.10 68.13
C PRO A 236 -17.29 16.27 67.10
N LEU A 237 -17.90 15.15 67.53
CA LEU A 237 -18.58 14.17 66.65
C LEU A 237 -19.97 14.63 66.18
N ILE A 238 -20.53 15.68 66.79
CA ILE A 238 -21.80 16.28 66.37
C ILE A 238 -21.55 17.51 65.48
N GLY A 239 -20.41 18.21 65.68
CA GLY A 239 -20.08 19.47 65.01
C GLY A 239 -19.79 19.41 63.51
N GLU A 240 -19.36 18.26 62.97
CA GLU A 240 -19.06 18.12 61.53
C GLU A 240 -20.32 18.02 60.64
N SER A 241 -21.52 18.00 61.24
CA SER A 241 -22.82 17.95 60.54
C SER A 241 -23.14 19.20 59.69
N GLY A 242 -22.26 20.19 59.62
CA GLY A 242 -22.51 21.52 59.04
C GLY A 242 -22.06 21.76 57.60
N GLN A 243 -21.26 20.88 56.98
CA GLN A 243 -20.61 21.21 55.68
C GLN A 243 -21.40 20.84 54.40
N TYR A 244 -22.57 20.19 54.52
CA TYR A 244 -23.40 19.83 53.35
C TYR A 244 -24.39 20.95 52.95
N ALA A 245 -23.89 22.19 52.82
CA ALA A 245 -24.72 23.36 52.58
C ALA A 245 -24.20 24.37 51.54
N THR A 246 -23.56 23.95 50.43
CA THR A 246 -23.60 24.69 49.14
C THR A 246 -23.15 23.85 47.94
N LEU A 247 -24.07 23.15 47.26
CA LEU A 247 -23.96 22.83 45.83
C LEU A 247 -25.35 22.83 45.14
N ARG A 248 -26.07 23.96 45.25
CA ARG A 248 -27.22 24.22 44.37
C ARG A 248 -26.73 24.66 42.99
N SER A 249 -26.24 23.71 42.20
CA SER A 249 -26.08 23.92 40.75
C SER A 249 -27.44 23.82 40.06
N ARG A 250 -27.70 24.78 39.16
CA ARG A 250 -29.01 25.08 38.60
C ARG A 250 -29.31 24.17 37.39
N VAL A 251 -29.94 23.02 37.62
CA VAL A 251 -30.47 22.18 36.51
C VAL A 251 -31.72 22.84 35.91
N THR A 252 -31.52 23.80 35.01
CA THR A 252 -32.56 24.18 34.05
C THR A 252 -32.67 23.11 32.99
N ARG A 253 -33.69 22.25 33.10
CA ARG A 253 -34.18 21.49 31.94
C ARG A 253 -34.67 22.49 30.90
N ASN A 254 -34.17 22.38 29.68
CA ASN A 254 -34.97 22.67 28.49
C ASN A 254 -34.71 21.57 27.46
N ARG A 255 -35.81 20.97 26.97
CA ARG A 255 -35.82 19.85 26.04
C ARG A 255 -36.42 20.37 24.73
N THR A 256 -35.60 20.51 23.70
CA THR A 256 -36.07 20.73 22.32
C THR A 256 -35.28 19.84 21.37
N VAL A 257 -35.98 18.90 20.76
CA VAL A 257 -35.49 18.11 19.62
C VAL A 257 -35.45 19.01 18.39
N SER A 258 -34.38 18.96 17.60
CA SER A 258 -34.40 19.32 16.17
C SER A 258 -33.18 18.75 15.43
N THR A 259 -33.41 18.43 14.16
CA THR A 259 -32.49 17.80 13.22
C THR A 259 -31.44 18.76 12.66
N PRO A 260 -30.27 18.27 12.16
CA PRO A 260 -29.38 19.08 11.35
C PRO A 260 -29.86 19.10 9.88
N LYS A 261 -30.04 20.30 9.32
CA LYS A 261 -30.18 20.51 7.87
C LYS A 261 -29.32 21.71 7.45
N ALA A 262 -28.25 21.41 6.71
CA ALA A 262 -27.47 22.24 5.77
C ALA A 262 -27.07 23.70 6.11
N SER A 263 -25.78 24.01 5.84
CA SER A 263 -25.23 25.25 5.21
C SER A 263 -25.47 26.64 5.86
N SER A 264 -24.52 27.59 5.93
CA SER A 264 -23.12 27.68 5.46
C SER A 264 -22.52 29.08 5.76
N LEU A 265 -21.19 29.26 5.60
CA LEU A 265 -20.47 30.56 5.48
C LEU A 265 -20.38 31.41 6.77
N PHE A 266 -19.34 32.20 7.10
CA PHE A 266 -18.04 32.56 6.47
C PHE A 266 -17.14 33.19 7.58
N ALA A 267 -15.83 33.53 7.46
CA ALA A 267 -14.78 33.39 6.44
C ALA A 267 -13.38 33.55 7.11
N SER A 268 -12.28 33.35 6.35
CA SER A 268 -10.86 33.48 6.76
C SER A 268 -10.37 32.41 7.75
N GLY A 269 -9.09 32.03 7.82
CA GLY A 269 -7.86 32.33 7.04
C GLY A 269 -6.72 31.44 7.57
N THR A 270 -5.56 31.22 6.94
CA THR A 270 -4.84 31.75 5.77
C THR A 270 -4.47 30.62 4.77
N ALA A 271 -3.87 30.98 3.61
CA ALA A 271 -3.42 30.15 2.46
C ALA A 271 -2.75 28.78 2.79
N THR A 272 -2.71 27.76 1.91
CA THR A 272 -2.34 27.80 0.46
C THR A 272 -2.94 26.70 -0.45
N GLU A 273 -2.98 27.00 -1.76
CA GLU A 273 -2.78 26.10 -2.93
C GLU A 273 -3.98 25.44 -3.69
N SER A 274 -3.84 25.47 -5.03
CA SER A 274 -4.50 24.74 -6.14
C SER A 274 -6.00 24.94 -6.47
N MET A 275 -6.26 25.27 -7.75
CA MET A 275 -7.59 25.24 -8.38
C MET A 275 -7.57 24.32 -9.62
N MET A 276 -8.58 23.44 -9.73
CA MET A 276 -9.13 23.07 -11.05
C MET A 276 -10.66 22.96 -11.00
N ARG A 277 -11.30 23.42 -12.08
CA ARG A 277 -12.76 23.50 -12.22
C ARG A 277 -13.33 22.27 -12.92
N ARG A 278 -14.53 21.89 -12.50
CA ARG A 278 -15.47 20.99 -13.20
C ARG A 278 -15.95 21.64 -14.51
N PRO A 279 -16.44 20.86 -15.50
CA PRO A 279 -17.89 20.62 -15.51
C PRO A 279 -18.32 19.19 -15.86
N THR A 280 -19.64 18.99 -15.79
CA THR A 280 -20.40 17.75 -16.04
C THR A 280 -20.58 17.43 -17.51
N ASN A 281 -20.85 16.16 -17.85
CA ASN A 281 -21.74 15.86 -18.97
C ASN A 281 -22.51 14.54 -18.82
N ALA A 282 -23.62 14.40 -19.53
CA ALA A 282 -24.54 13.28 -19.44
C ALA A 282 -24.82 12.64 -20.82
N THR A 283 -25.15 11.35 -20.79
CA THR A 283 -25.94 10.60 -21.79
C THR A 283 -25.46 10.42 -23.24
N ASN A 284 -25.89 9.27 -23.77
CA ASN A 284 -25.99 8.82 -25.15
C ASN A 284 -24.78 8.18 -25.86
N SER A 285 -25.12 7.06 -26.49
CA SER A 285 -24.29 6.09 -27.18
C SER A 285 -24.60 6.08 -28.68
N ARG A 286 -23.57 6.08 -29.53
CA ARG A 286 -23.40 5.15 -30.68
C ARG A 286 -22.10 5.45 -31.45
N PRO A 287 -21.58 4.48 -32.25
CA PRO A 287 -20.22 4.53 -32.79
C PRO A 287 -20.13 5.08 -34.22
N SER A 288 -18.94 5.56 -34.60
CA SER A 288 -18.54 5.84 -35.98
C SER A 288 -17.04 5.54 -36.13
N THR A 289 -16.69 4.50 -36.90
CA THR A 289 -16.10 4.55 -38.27
C THR A 289 -14.58 4.49 -38.30
N MET A 290 -14.06 3.51 -39.07
CA MET A 290 -12.64 3.22 -39.26
C MET A 290 -11.86 4.46 -39.73
N SER A 291 -10.65 4.65 -39.19
CA SER A 291 -9.66 5.62 -39.69
C SER A 291 -8.32 4.91 -39.80
N ASN A 292 -7.89 4.61 -41.03
CA ASN A 292 -6.52 4.16 -41.30
C ASN A 292 -5.57 5.36 -41.15
N ASP A 293 -4.89 5.47 -40.01
CA ASP A 293 -3.83 6.47 -39.84
C ASP A 293 -2.44 5.82 -40.00
N SER A 294 -1.94 5.86 -41.23
CA SER A 294 -0.63 5.31 -41.60
C SER A 294 0.48 6.27 -41.16
N ARG A 295 0.71 6.31 -39.84
CA ARG A 295 1.65 7.22 -39.19
C ARG A 295 3.10 6.86 -39.54
N ILE A 296 3.65 7.55 -40.53
CA ILE A 296 5.04 7.39 -40.98
C ILE A 296 5.98 7.59 -39.76
N PRO A 297 6.89 6.64 -39.46
CA PRO A 297 7.85 6.82 -38.37
C PRO A 297 8.70 8.08 -38.58
N SER A 298 8.89 8.87 -37.51
CA SER A 298 9.64 10.12 -37.61
C SER A 298 11.04 9.90 -38.19
N SER A 299 11.54 10.87 -38.97
CA SER A 299 12.85 10.79 -39.65
C SER A 299 13.98 10.38 -38.70
N SER A 300 13.96 10.85 -37.45
CA SER A 300 14.93 10.48 -36.41
C SER A 300 15.06 8.98 -36.14
N LEU A 301 13.96 8.21 -36.22
CA LEU A 301 13.98 6.75 -36.01
C LEU A 301 14.52 6.00 -37.23
N LEU A 302 14.26 6.51 -38.43
CA LEU A 302 14.82 5.98 -39.67
C LEU A 302 16.33 6.25 -39.77
N GLU A 303 16.77 7.43 -39.35
CA GLU A 303 18.19 7.80 -39.32
C GLU A 303 18.96 6.96 -38.29
N ASN A 304 18.45 6.86 -37.04
CA ASN A 304 19.01 5.97 -36.01
C ASN A 304 19.11 4.50 -36.47
N ARG A 305 18.11 4.00 -37.22
CA ARG A 305 18.14 2.63 -37.77
C ARG A 305 19.20 2.47 -38.85
N ARG A 306 19.35 3.45 -39.74
CA ARG A 306 20.41 3.48 -40.77
C ARG A 306 21.80 3.55 -40.17
N GLU A 307 21.99 4.36 -39.13
CA GLU A 307 23.27 4.55 -38.46
C GLU A 307 23.72 3.28 -37.72
N ARG A 308 22.80 2.60 -37.00
CA ARG A 308 23.06 1.25 -36.45
C ARG A 308 23.42 0.23 -37.53
N SER A 309 22.74 0.25 -38.68
CA SER A 309 23.07 -0.64 -39.81
C SER A 309 24.41 -0.31 -40.48
N ARG A 310 24.89 0.94 -40.45
CA ARG A 310 26.24 1.31 -40.87
C ARG A 310 27.28 0.77 -39.90
N MET A 311 27.13 1.02 -38.60
CA MET A 311 28.09 0.55 -37.60
C MET A 311 28.24 -0.97 -37.59
N LEU A 312 27.15 -1.74 -37.75
CA LEU A 312 27.21 -3.20 -37.87
C LEU A 312 27.99 -3.69 -39.10
N ARG A 313 27.91 -2.97 -40.24
CA ARG A 313 28.71 -3.29 -41.43
C ARG A 313 30.18 -2.93 -41.23
N GLU A 314 30.46 -1.80 -40.58
CA GLU A 314 31.83 -1.34 -40.33
C GLU A 314 32.56 -2.23 -39.31
N SER A 315 31.87 -2.70 -38.27
CA SER A 315 32.41 -3.71 -37.34
C SER A 315 32.65 -5.06 -38.03
N PHE A 316 31.80 -5.45 -38.97
CA PHE A 316 31.99 -6.70 -39.73
C PHE A 316 33.19 -6.62 -40.66
N ILE A 317 33.42 -5.47 -41.31
CA ILE A 317 34.60 -5.26 -42.16
C ILE A 317 35.89 -5.27 -41.31
N LYS A 318 35.93 -4.53 -40.20
CA LYS A 318 37.10 -4.52 -39.29
C LYS A 318 37.42 -5.90 -38.71
N GLY A 319 36.41 -6.72 -38.41
CA GLY A 319 36.60 -8.09 -37.91
C GLY A 319 37.14 -9.10 -38.93
N VAL A 320 37.18 -8.77 -40.23
CA VAL A 320 37.73 -9.65 -41.28
C VAL A 320 39.23 -9.42 -41.49
N ASP A 321 39.74 -8.20 -41.29
CA ASP A 321 41.16 -7.88 -41.46
C ASP A 321 42.05 -8.31 -40.26
N GLU A 322 41.47 -8.58 -39.10
CA GLU A 322 42.18 -8.99 -37.87
C GLU A 322 42.29 -10.52 -37.65
N ALA A 323 41.95 -11.33 -38.66
CA ALA A 323 42.08 -12.79 -38.57
C ALA A 323 43.57 -13.23 -38.47
N PRO A 324 44.00 -13.93 -37.40
CA PRO A 324 45.40 -14.28 -37.21
C PRO A 324 45.86 -15.31 -38.25
N ARG A 325 46.89 -14.95 -39.03
CA ARG A 325 47.52 -15.87 -39.98
C ARG A 325 48.19 -17.02 -39.23
N HIS A 326 47.61 -18.22 -39.32
CA HIS A 326 48.19 -19.44 -38.76
C HIS A 326 49.62 -19.65 -39.25
N GLN A 327 50.56 -19.79 -38.30
CA GLN A 327 51.94 -20.15 -38.61
C GLN A 327 52.00 -21.60 -39.11
N ALA A 328 52.66 -21.83 -40.23
CA ALA A 328 52.85 -23.17 -40.79
C ALA A 328 53.85 -23.96 -39.94
N ILE A 329 53.39 -25.04 -39.32
CA ILE A 329 54.23 -25.99 -38.61
C ILE A 329 55.03 -26.81 -39.64
N SER A 330 56.36 -26.76 -39.54
CA SER A 330 57.25 -27.54 -40.41
C SER A 330 57.32 -29.01 -39.96
N PRO A 331 57.38 -29.99 -40.88
CA PRO A 331 57.52 -31.39 -40.51
C PRO A 331 58.98 -31.69 -40.12
N GLN A 332 59.20 -32.18 -38.89
CA GLN A 332 60.44 -32.86 -38.53
C GLN A 332 60.32 -34.38 -38.68
N ARG A 333 61.49 -35.01 -38.72
CA ARG A 333 61.80 -36.32 -39.30
C ARG A 333 62.16 -37.34 -38.23
#